data_AF-Q4SUC7-F1
#
_entry.id   AF-Q4SUC7-F1
#
_cell.length_a   1.000
_cell.length_b   1.000
_cell.length_c   1.000
_cell.angle_alpha   90.00
_cell.angle_beta   90.00
_cell.angle_gamma   90.00
#
_symmetry.space_group_name_H-M   'P 1'
#
loop_
_entity.id
_entity.type
_entity.pdbx_description
1 polymer ?
#
loop_
_entity_poly.entity_id
_entity_poly.type
_entity_poly.pdbx_seq_one_letter_code
_entity_poly.pdbx_strand_id
1 'polypeptide(L)'
;MAAEEIRSVHRAPACLCVFCGLPAAGKSTLARDVLRTALLEGWRSAVVAYDNLIPDYAFRAKVIDDGVNLQESHTEWKSHRRAVLQCIDQFWGEARGSVQLPDSCQINRAAWERCVQGLPQVGAADGLSQEPLVFLMDDNFYYSSMRYEVYQLARKYSLGFCQVYLHCDLESCISRNERRSEPVLPKVIREMEMRLEPPNPEKNFWEKNSISLSSSGVLSTCDIQRVMELISTALCDPLSPVKDNTEQSEADRLRCATNVLHQADQACRRLISEAMKTAKGSRVSSSHMRTLSAQLSESKATFLHDLRTKVYLEAALTEAEHRDLDGMVKREVAVFDHKKNQILLEVINDNK
;
A
#
# COMPACT_ATOMS: atom_id res chain seq x y z
N MET A 1 0.68 -10.19 51.05
CA MET A 1 0.40 -8.85 50.52
C MET A 1 1.38 -8.59 49.39
N ALA A 2 0.98 -8.91 48.16
CA ALA A 2 1.78 -8.63 46.98
C ALA A 2 1.61 -7.16 46.64
N ALA A 3 2.73 -6.45 46.49
CA ALA A 3 2.74 -5.08 46.02
C ALA A 3 2.25 -5.07 44.57
N GLU A 4 1.14 -4.40 44.31
CA GLU A 4 0.77 -3.96 42.96
C GLU A 4 1.87 -3.01 42.48
N GLU A 5 2.73 -3.49 41.59
CA GLU A 5 3.55 -2.63 40.75
C GLU A 5 2.59 -1.76 39.93
N ILE A 6 2.48 -0.49 40.32
CA ILE A 6 1.90 0.56 39.49
C ILE A 6 2.74 0.62 38.21
N ARG A 7 2.32 -0.11 37.18
CA ARG A 7 2.86 0.02 35.82
C ARG A 7 2.68 1.48 35.44
N SER A 8 3.76 2.25 35.42
CA SER A 8 3.76 3.55 34.77
C SER A 8 3.25 3.33 33.34
N VAL A 9 2.14 3.95 32.97
CA VAL A 9 1.60 3.89 31.62
C VAL A 9 2.60 4.59 30.71
N HIS A 10 3.56 3.82 30.17
CA HIS A 10 4.52 4.33 29.20
C HIS A 10 3.79 4.57 27.89
N ARG A 11 3.35 5.81 27.70
CA ARG A 11 2.80 6.28 26.43
C ARG A 11 3.92 6.34 25.40
N ALA A 12 3.65 5.81 24.21
CA ALA A 12 4.57 5.88 23.08
C ALA A 12 4.95 7.34 22.79
N PRO A 13 6.21 7.62 22.42
CA PRO A 13 6.62 8.98 22.05
C PRO A 13 5.92 9.48 20.78
N ALA A 14 5.51 8.56 19.91
CA ALA A 14 4.71 8.87 18.73
C ALA A 14 3.80 7.72 18.27
N CYS A 15 2.92 8.04 17.33
CA CYS A 15 2.07 7.09 16.60
C CYS A 15 2.17 7.30 15.10
N LEU A 16 2.26 6.19 14.35
CA LEU A 16 2.09 6.18 12.89
C LEU A 16 0.65 5.74 12.58
N CYS A 17 -0.16 6.67 12.07
CA CYS A 17 -1.55 6.42 11.70
C CYS A 17 -1.68 6.35 10.17
N VAL A 18 -2.15 5.22 9.64
CA VAL A 18 -2.27 5.00 8.20
C VAL A 18 -3.69 5.20 7.71
N PHE A 19 -3.87 6.00 6.67
CA PHE A 19 -5.15 6.11 5.96
C PHE A 19 -5.18 5.17 4.75
N CYS A 20 -6.18 4.30 4.67
CA CYS A 20 -6.34 3.32 3.59
C CYS A 20 -7.65 3.58 2.85
N GLY A 21 -7.63 3.50 1.52
CA GLY A 21 -8.85 3.60 0.70
C GLY A 21 -8.58 4.09 -0.72
N LEU A 22 -9.63 4.04 -1.56
CA LEU A 22 -9.54 4.43 -2.98
C LEU A 22 -9.12 5.89 -3.19
N PRO A 23 -8.54 6.24 -4.35
CA PRO A 23 -8.41 7.63 -4.76
C PRO A 23 -9.74 8.38 -4.62
N ALA A 24 -9.68 9.64 -4.16
CA ALA A 24 -10.86 10.47 -3.90
C ALA A 24 -11.85 9.97 -2.81
N ALA A 25 -11.49 8.94 -2.04
CA ALA A 25 -12.28 8.51 -0.87
C ALA A 25 -12.32 9.53 0.28
N GLY A 26 -11.51 10.60 0.26
CA GLY A 26 -11.53 11.66 1.28
C GLY A 26 -10.40 11.62 2.32
N LYS A 27 -9.38 10.78 2.14
CA LYS A 27 -8.26 10.60 3.08
C LYS A 27 -7.54 11.90 3.43
N SER A 28 -7.14 12.70 2.44
CA SER A 28 -6.47 13.99 2.67
C SER A 28 -7.38 15.03 3.35
N THR A 29 -8.71 14.88 3.25
CA THR A 29 -9.64 15.71 4.02
C THR A 29 -9.68 15.26 5.47
N LEU A 30 -9.84 13.95 5.71
CA LEU A 30 -9.76 13.36 7.04
C LEU A 30 -8.44 13.71 7.74
N ALA A 31 -7.31 13.63 7.03
CA ALA A 31 -6.00 13.98 7.54
C ALA A 31 -5.94 15.42 8.07
N ARG A 32 -6.55 16.38 7.36
CA ARG A 32 -6.60 17.79 7.76
C ARG A 32 -7.51 18.00 8.97
N ASP A 33 -8.64 17.30 9.04
CA ASP A 33 -9.57 17.41 10.15
C ASP A 33 -8.96 16.81 11.43
N VAL A 34 -8.31 15.64 11.31
CA VAL A 34 -7.55 15.01 12.41
C VAL A 34 -6.38 15.91 12.85
N LEU A 35 -5.63 16.50 11.91
CA LEU A 35 -4.55 17.44 12.23
C LEU A 35 -5.06 18.64 13.05
N ARG A 36 -6.21 19.21 12.69
CA ARG A 36 -6.83 20.32 13.43
C ARG A 36 -7.28 19.90 14.81
N THR A 37 -7.95 18.75 14.95
CA THR A 37 -8.40 18.25 16.25
C THR A 37 -7.21 17.90 17.15
N ALA A 38 -6.18 17.26 16.61
CA ALA A 38 -4.93 16.97 17.32
C ALA A 38 -4.28 18.26 17.84
N LEU A 39 -4.23 19.33 17.03
CA LEU A 39 -3.73 20.63 17.48
C LEU A 39 -4.55 21.22 18.64
N LEU A 40 -5.88 21.08 18.62
CA LEU A 40 -6.76 21.54 19.70
C LEU A 40 -6.56 20.74 21.00
N GLU A 41 -6.18 19.46 20.89
CA GLU A 41 -5.81 18.60 22.03
C GLU A 41 -4.35 18.79 22.48
N GLY A 42 -3.60 19.70 21.86
CA GLY A 42 -2.19 19.95 22.18
C GLY A 42 -1.25 18.85 21.68
N TRP A 43 -1.67 18.04 20.71
CA TRP A 43 -0.82 17.00 20.13
C TRP A 43 0.02 17.57 19.00
N ARG A 44 1.24 17.07 18.90
CA ARG A 44 2.12 17.38 17.76
C ARG A 44 1.73 16.45 16.63
N SER A 45 1.57 16.97 15.42
CA SER A 45 1.14 16.13 14.30
C SER A 45 1.67 16.63 12.97
N ALA A 46 1.93 15.70 12.06
CA ALA A 46 2.39 15.97 10.71
C ALA A 46 1.66 15.06 9.71
N VAL A 47 1.24 15.64 8.58
CA VAL A 47 0.67 14.87 7.46
C VAL A 47 1.77 14.53 6.47
N VAL A 48 2.04 13.25 6.32
CA VAL A 48 2.96 12.70 5.32
C VAL A 48 2.15 12.41 4.06
N ALA A 49 1.92 13.44 3.26
CA ALA A 49 1.19 13.33 1.99
C ALA A 49 2.11 12.81 0.90
N TYR A 50 1.96 11.53 0.54
CA TYR A 50 2.83 10.87 -0.44
C TYR A 50 2.77 11.54 -1.82
N ASP A 51 1.60 12.01 -2.23
CA ASP A 51 1.41 12.76 -3.49
C ASP A 51 2.29 14.02 -3.57
N ASN A 52 2.63 14.65 -2.43
CA ASN A 52 3.49 15.84 -2.40
C ASN A 52 4.99 15.50 -2.31
N LEU A 53 5.30 14.31 -1.78
CA LEU A 53 6.68 13.86 -1.54
C LEU A 53 7.24 13.11 -2.76
N ILE A 54 6.40 12.37 -3.47
CA ILE A 54 6.79 11.57 -4.62
C ILE A 54 6.66 12.42 -5.89
N PRO A 55 7.74 12.59 -6.68
CA PRO A 55 7.65 13.33 -7.94
C PRO A 55 6.72 12.69 -8.97
N ASP A 56 6.01 13.49 -9.76
CA ASP A 56 5.03 13.03 -10.75
C ASP A 56 5.59 12.00 -11.75
N TYR A 57 6.87 12.14 -12.11
CA TYR A 57 7.52 11.22 -13.04
C TYR A 57 7.63 9.80 -12.49
N ALA A 58 7.64 9.61 -11.16
CA ALA A 58 7.72 8.30 -10.51
C ALA A 58 6.47 7.45 -10.75
N PHE A 59 5.33 8.10 -10.98
CA PHE A 59 4.06 7.46 -11.32
C PHE A 59 3.94 7.16 -12.80
N ARG A 60 4.81 7.71 -13.66
CA ARG A 60 4.80 7.47 -15.10
C ARG A 60 5.48 6.14 -15.41
N ALA A 61 4.79 5.35 -16.22
CA ALA A 61 5.35 4.20 -16.88
C ALA A 61 6.56 4.61 -17.76
N LYS A 62 7.78 4.18 -17.44
CA LYS A 62 8.92 4.32 -18.35
C LYS A 62 8.65 3.47 -19.60
N VAL A 63 8.39 4.11 -20.74
CA VAL A 63 8.37 3.45 -22.05
C VAL A 63 9.82 3.37 -22.51
N ILE A 64 10.44 2.19 -22.38
CA ILE A 64 11.70 1.91 -23.06
C ILE A 64 11.32 1.45 -24.46
N ASP A 65 11.46 2.32 -25.45
CA ASP A 65 11.31 1.99 -26.86
C ASP A 65 12.56 1.28 -27.36
N ASP A 66 12.70 0.00 -27.00
CA ASP A 66 13.71 -0.90 -27.57
C ASP A 66 13.07 -1.79 -28.65
N GLY A 67 12.30 -1.21 -29.59
CA GLY A 67 11.95 -1.72 -30.94
C GLY A 67 11.44 -3.16 -31.15
N VAL A 68 11.39 -4.01 -30.13
CA VAL A 68 11.29 -5.48 -30.20
C VAL A 68 10.60 -6.06 -28.95
N ASN A 69 10.51 -5.32 -27.83
CA ASN A 69 9.81 -5.78 -26.63
C ASN A 69 8.99 -4.66 -25.98
N LEU A 70 7.66 -4.78 -26.04
CA LEU A 70 6.75 -4.09 -25.11
C LEU A 70 6.88 -4.73 -23.72
N GLN A 71 7.98 -4.47 -23.02
CA GLN A 71 8.05 -4.72 -21.58
C GLN A 71 7.23 -3.62 -20.89
N GLU A 72 6.10 -3.97 -20.24
CA GLU A 72 5.35 -2.98 -19.45
C GLU A 72 6.25 -2.42 -18.35
N SER A 73 6.63 -1.16 -18.55
CA SER A 73 7.14 -0.17 -17.62
C SER A 73 7.14 -0.55 -16.13
N HIS A 74 8.32 -0.73 -15.55
CA HIS A 74 8.48 -0.63 -14.10
C HIS A 74 8.22 0.82 -13.68
N THR A 75 7.21 1.04 -12.83
CA THR A 75 6.97 2.34 -12.23
C THR A 75 7.85 2.50 -10.98
N GLU A 76 8.50 3.64 -10.84
CA GLU A 76 9.49 3.89 -9.77
C GLU A 76 8.82 4.20 -8.42
N TRP A 77 7.50 4.45 -8.42
CA TRP A 77 6.74 4.83 -7.20
C TRP A 77 7.01 3.94 -5.99
N LYS A 78 7.27 2.64 -6.17
CA LYS A 78 7.61 1.72 -5.06
C LYS A 78 8.91 2.13 -4.35
N SER A 79 9.94 2.50 -5.13
CA SER A 79 11.22 2.99 -4.60
C SER A 79 11.04 4.30 -3.86
N HIS A 80 10.25 5.23 -4.43
CA HIS A 80 9.95 6.51 -3.80
C HIS A 80 9.15 6.36 -2.51
N ARG A 81 8.17 5.44 -2.44
CA ARG A 81 7.45 5.15 -1.18
C ARG A 81 8.38 4.63 -0.09
N ARG A 82 9.32 3.75 -0.45
CA ARG A 82 10.35 3.28 0.48
C ARG A 82 11.24 4.42 0.96
N ALA A 83 11.58 5.36 0.07
CA ALA A 83 12.33 6.55 0.44
C ALA A 83 11.57 7.45 1.44
N VAL A 84 10.25 7.57 1.33
CA VAL A 84 9.43 8.25 2.36
C VAL A 84 9.59 7.58 3.73
N LEU A 85 9.50 6.24 3.78
CA LEU A 85 9.69 5.50 5.04
C LEU A 85 11.12 5.63 5.57
N GLN A 86 12.13 5.69 4.71
CA GLN A 86 13.52 5.95 5.11
C GLN A 86 13.69 7.34 5.73
N CYS A 87 12.94 8.34 5.28
CA CYS A 87 12.99 9.68 5.88
C CYS A 87 12.39 9.67 7.30
N ILE A 88 11.31 8.92 7.52
CA ILE A 88 10.74 8.70 8.86
C ILE A 88 11.73 7.87 9.71
N ASP A 89 12.36 6.85 9.13
CA ASP A 89 13.38 6.04 9.79
C ASP A 89 14.57 6.88 10.28
N GLN A 90 15.08 7.78 9.44
CA GLN A 90 16.16 8.71 9.78
C GLN A 90 15.72 9.71 10.86
N PHE A 91 14.51 10.24 10.77
CA PHE A 91 13.93 11.12 11.79
C PHE A 91 13.94 10.48 13.19
N TRP A 92 13.81 9.14 13.28
CA TRP A 92 13.86 8.40 14.54
C TRP A 92 15.23 7.79 14.87
N GLY A 93 16.03 7.46 13.86
CA GLY A 93 17.32 6.75 14.00
C GLY A 93 18.51 7.64 14.33
N GLU A 94 18.50 8.91 13.90
CA GLU A 94 19.58 9.84 14.22
C GLU A 94 19.47 10.32 15.66
N ALA A 95 20.12 9.61 16.57
CA ALA A 95 20.43 10.15 17.88
C ALA A 95 21.22 11.46 17.72
N ARG A 96 20.62 12.59 18.10
CA ARG A 96 21.34 13.81 18.48
C ARG A 96 22.19 14.47 17.36
N GLY A 97 21.65 14.62 16.16
CA GLY A 97 22.29 15.36 15.07
C GLY A 97 21.28 15.92 14.08
N SER A 98 21.62 17.02 13.40
CA SER A 98 20.74 17.75 12.49
C SER A 98 20.13 16.85 11.42
N VAL A 99 18.79 16.87 11.28
CA VAL A 99 18.02 16.23 10.19
C VAL A 99 18.49 16.81 8.85
N GLN A 100 19.53 16.21 8.27
CA GLN A 100 19.93 16.47 6.90
C GLN A 100 19.59 15.23 6.10
N LEU A 101 18.60 15.34 5.21
CA LEU A 101 18.32 14.25 4.27
C LEU A 101 19.60 13.96 3.47
N PRO A 102 19.94 12.68 3.24
CA PRO A 102 21.02 12.33 2.33
C PRO A 102 20.79 12.97 0.96
N ASP A 103 21.84 13.44 0.29
CA ASP A 103 21.76 14.05 -1.04
C ASP A 103 21.16 13.08 -2.11
N SER A 104 21.11 11.78 -1.81
CA SER A 104 20.48 10.74 -2.64
C SER A 104 18.96 10.58 -2.43
N CYS A 105 18.31 11.51 -1.72
CA CYS A 105 16.90 11.38 -1.36
C CYS A 105 16.01 11.41 -2.62
N GLN A 106 15.28 10.34 -2.87
CA GLN A 106 14.39 10.23 -4.03
C GLN A 106 13.08 11.02 -3.86
N ILE A 107 12.87 11.73 -2.75
CA ILE A 107 11.63 12.49 -2.49
C ILE A 107 11.85 14.00 -2.54
N ASN A 108 10.77 14.75 -2.68
CA ASN A 108 10.79 16.21 -2.65
C ASN A 108 11.21 16.72 -1.25
N ARG A 109 12.48 17.12 -1.14
CA ARG A 109 13.09 17.63 0.10
C ARG A 109 12.33 18.81 0.71
N ALA A 110 11.93 19.80 -0.11
CA ALA A 110 11.20 20.97 0.39
C ALA A 110 9.80 20.61 0.91
N ALA A 111 9.15 19.59 0.34
CA ALA A 111 7.89 19.08 0.87
C ALA A 111 8.10 18.33 2.19
N TRP A 112 9.16 17.53 2.31
CA TRP A 112 9.52 16.86 3.56
C TRP A 112 9.87 17.86 4.68
N GLU A 113 10.74 18.84 4.40
CA GLU A 113 11.12 19.86 5.38
C GLU A 113 9.91 20.63 5.91
N ARG A 114 8.96 20.99 5.05
CA ARG A 114 7.67 21.59 5.47
C ARG A 114 6.81 20.65 6.30
N CYS A 115 6.82 19.34 6.01
CA CYS A 115 6.07 18.33 6.73
C CYS A 115 6.57 18.20 8.18
N VAL A 116 7.89 18.23 8.40
CA VAL A 116 8.50 18.09 9.73
C VAL A 116 8.81 19.43 10.41
N GLN A 117 8.54 20.55 9.74
CA GLN A 117 8.80 21.88 10.29
C GLN A 117 8.01 22.10 11.59
N GLY A 118 8.70 22.51 12.65
CA GLY A 118 8.09 22.77 13.96
C GLY A 118 7.86 21.51 14.80
N LEU A 119 8.22 20.32 14.29
CA LEU A 119 8.33 19.13 15.12
C LEU A 119 9.61 19.22 15.97
N PRO A 120 9.56 18.97 17.29
CA PRO A 120 10.74 18.98 18.12
C PRO A 120 11.66 17.85 17.71
N GLN A 121 12.96 18.16 17.61
CA GLN A 121 13.98 17.14 17.39
C GLN A 121 13.94 16.15 18.56
N VAL A 122 13.87 14.87 18.24
CA VAL A 122 13.84 13.77 19.21
C VAL A 122 15.19 13.76 19.94
N GLY A 123 15.30 14.48 21.07
CA GLY A 123 16.56 14.57 21.80
C GLY A 123 16.81 15.82 22.67
N ALA A 124 15.93 16.81 22.69
CA ALA A 124 16.02 17.87 23.70
C ALA A 124 15.65 17.29 25.07
N ALA A 125 16.68 16.90 25.82
CA ALA A 125 16.61 16.34 27.16
C ALA A 125 16.24 17.40 28.22
N ASP A 126 15.28 18.27 27.92
CA ASP A 126 14.62 19.10 28.90
C ASP A 126 13.23 18.52 29.08
N GLY A 127 13.09 17.68 30.11
CA GLY A 127 11.81 17.12 30.49
C GLY A 127 10.81 18.24 30.68
N LEU A 128 9.76 18.27 29.83
CA LEU A 128 8.43 18.85 30.09
C LEU A 128 7.48 18.87 28.87
N SER A 129 7.89 18.53 27.63
CA SER A 129 6.92 18.34 26.51
C SER A 129 6.60 16.85 26.31
N GLN A 130 5.64 16.36 27.11
CA GLN A 130 5.06 15.00 27.09
C GLN A 130 3.96 14.83 26.01
N GLU A 131 3.87 15.76 25.06
CA GLU A 131 2.80 15.76 24.06
C GLU A 131 3.04 14.68 23.01
N PRO A 132 2.05 13.83 22.70
CA PRO A 132 2.22 12.79 21.72
C PRO A 132 2.49 13.38 20.33
N LEU A 133 3.39 12.75 19.56
CA LEU A 133 3.61 13.05 18.15
C LEU A 133 2.84 12.08 17.26
N VAL A 134 2.13 12.56 16.25
CA VAL A 134 1.37 11.72 15.32
C VAL A 134 1.79 12.00 13.88
N PHE A 135 2.24 10.96 13.18
CA PHE A 135 2.41 10.99 11.74
C PHE A 135 1.17 10.41 11.06
N LEU A 136 0.47 11.24 10.30
CA LEU A 136 -0.69 10.87 9.50
C LEU A 136 -0.21 10.51 8.09
N MET A 137 -0.19 9.22 7.77
CA MET A 137 0.29 8.69 6.50
C MET A 137 -0.83 8.77 5.46
N ASP A 138 -0.75 9.78 4.58
CA ASP A 138 -1.75 10.03 3.54
C ASP A 138 -1.26 9.52 2.18
N ASP A 139 -1.68 8.29 1.87
CA ASP A 139 -1.56 7.61 0.58
C ASP A 139 -2.77 6.65 0.46
N ASN A 140 -2.93 5.93 -0.65
CA ASN A 140 -4.00 4.95 -0.83
C ASN A 140 -3.89 3.72 0.09
N PHE A 141 -2.68 3.30 0.45
CA PHE A 141 -2.35 2.11 1.24
C PHE A 141 -3.21 0.87 0.93
N TYR A 142 -3.52 0.67 -0.36
CA TYR A 142 -4.54 -0.30 -0.78
C TYR A 142 -4.09 -1.76 -0.68
N TYR A 143 -2.78 -2.03 -0.55
CA TYR A 143 -2.26 -3.36 -0.24
C TYR A 143 -1.88 -3.48 1.23
N SER A 144 -2.16 -4.65 1.81
CA SER A 144 -1.77 -4.97 3.18
C SER A 144 -0.24 -4.89 3.36
N SER A 145 0.54 -5.29 2.36
CA SER A 145 2.00 -5.17 2.39
C SER A 145 2.52 -3.73 2.52
N MET A 146 1.83 -2.74 1.93
CA MET A 146 2.21 -1.33 2.09
C MET A 146 2.03 -0.85 3.53
N ARG A 147 0.97 -1.32 4.20
CA ARG A 147 0.67 -0.97 5.59
C ARG A 147 1.61 -1.70 6.55
N TYR A 148 1.99 -2.94 6.19
CA TYR A 148 2.95 -3.72 6.96
C TYR A 148 4.33 -3.05 7.01
N GLU A 149 4.81 -2.44 5.93
CA GLU A 149 6.07 -1.68 5.95
C GLU A 149 6.05 -0.53 6.99
N VAL A 150 4.90 0.14 7.15
CA VAL A 150 4.71 1.19 8.18
C VAL A 150 4.64 0.57 9.59
N TYR A 151 3.93 -0.55 9.74
CA TYR A 151 3.87 -1.30 10.99
C TYR A 151 5.26 -1.73 11.46
N GLN A 152 6.10 -2.26 10.57
CA GLN A 152 7.47 -2.65 10.87
C GLN A 152 8.31 -1.46 11.36
N LEU A 153 8.13 -0.29 10.73
CA LEU A 153 8.81 0.93 11.15
C LEU A 153 8.35 1.38 12.55
N ALA A 154 7.05 1.35 12.83
CA ALA A 154 6.52 1.65 14.16
C ALA A 154 7.10 0.70 15.23
N ARG A 155 7.21 -0.60 14.92
CA ARG A 155 7.81 -1.60 15.81
C ARG A 155 9.27 -1.37 16.10
N LYS A 156 10.05 -0.99 15.09
CA LYS A 156 11.49 -0.72 15.23
C LYS A 156 11.78 0.30 16.33
N TYR A 157 10.91 1.30 16.50
CA TYR A 157 11.07 2.40 17.46
C TYR A 157 10.09 2.38 18.63
N SER A 158 9.39 1.26 18.85
CA SER A 158 8.37 1.13 19.90
C SER A 158 7.28 2.20 19.86
N LEU A 159 6.79 2.51 18.66
CA LEU A 159 5.76 3.52 18.43
C LEU A 159 4.35 2.91 18.46
N GLY A 160 3.35 3.77 18.65
CA GLY A 160 1.97 3.42 18.37
C GLY A 160 1.75 3.22 16.87
N PHE A 161 0.83 2.31 16.52
CA PHE A 161 0.40 2.09 15.14
C PHE A 161 -1.10 1.85 15.09
N CYS A 162 -1.76 2.51 14.13
CA CYS A 162 -3.15 2.27 13.81
C CYS A 162 -3.48 2.56 12.35
N GLN A 163 -4.65 2.08 11.92
CA GLN A 163 -5.10 2.18 10.53
C GLN A 163 -6.56 2.65 10.50
N VAL A 164 -6.86 3.60 9.62
CA VAL A 164 -8.24 4.02 9.33
C VAL A 164 -8.54 3.68 7.89
N TYR A 165 -9.47 2.74 7.70
CA TYR A 165 -10.01 2.42 6.39
C TYR A 165 -11.17 3.35 6.07
N LEU A 166 -11.02 4.12 5.00
CA LEU A 166 -12.04 5.03 4.51
C LEU A 166 -12.77 4.39 3.33
N HIS A 167 -13.90 3.77 3.62
CA HIS A 167 -14.76 3.13 2.65
C HIS A 167 -15.58 4.18 1.88
N CYS A 168 -15.52 4.15 0.56
CA CYS A 168 -16.33 4.97 -0.33
C CYS A 168 -16.64 4.14 -1.56
N ASP A 169 -17.89 4.16 -2.03
CA ASP A 169 -18.29 3.45 -3.23
C ASP A 169 -17.51 3.95 -4.46
N LEU A 170 -17.29 3.04 -5.41
CA LEU A 170 -16.53 3.30 -6.63
C LEU A 170 -17.04 4.52 -7.40
N GLU A 171 -18.37 4.61 -7.58
CA GLU A 171 -18.98 5.65 -8.40
C GLU A 171 -18.82 7.04 -7.75
N SER A 172 -18.97 7.13 -6.43
CA SER A 172 -18.65 8.34 -5.68
C SER A 172 -17.17 8.71 -5.79
N CYS A 173 -16.26 7.73 -5.72
CA CYS A 173 -14.82 7.97 -5.90
C CYS A 173 -14.52 8.52 -7.30
N ILE A 174 -15.10 7.92 -8.35
CA ILE A 174 -14.94 8.38 -9.74
C ILE A 174 -15.49 9.80 -9.90
N SER A 175 -16.72 10.06 -9.45
CA SER A 175 -17.34 11.39 -9.57
C SER A 175 -16.58 12.48 -8.81
N ARG A 176 -16.04 12.17 -7.62
CA ARG A 176 -15.20 13.10 -6.85
C ARG A 176 -13.85 13.32 -7.53
N ASN A 177 -13.28 12.26 -8.10
CA ASN A 177 -11.99 12.32 -8.77
C ASN A 177 -12.02 13.22 -10.01
N GLU A 178 -13.12 13.23 -10.77
CA GLU A 178 -13.31 14.13 -11.93
C GLU A 178 -13.22 15.63 -11.58
N ARG A 179 -13.48 15.99 -10.31
CA ARG A 179 -13.42 17.37 -9.82
C ARG A 179 -12.04 17.77 -9.29
N ARG A 180 -11.06 16.87 -9.29
CA ARG A 180 -9.69 17.16 -8.86
C ARG A 180 -8.96 17.93 -9.95
N SER A 181 -7.97 18.74 -9.55
CA SER A 181 -7.07 19.43 -10.48
C SER A 181 -6.32 18.45 -11.38
N GLU A 182 -5.89 17.33 -10.80
CA GLU A 182 -5.19 16.25 -11.48
C GLU A 182 -5.93 14.93 -11.23
N PRO A 183 -6.93 14.61 -12.07
CA PRO A 183 -7.72 13.40 -11.91
C PRO A 183 -6.91 12.15 -12.27
N VAL A 184 -7.05 11.10 -11.45
CA VAL A 184 -6.57 9.76 -11.82
C VAL A 184 -7.50 9.18 -12.88
N LEU A 185 -7.00 8.41 -13.86
CA LEU A 185 -7.86 7.80 -14.87
C LEU A 185 -8.92 6.90 -14.21
N PRO A 186 -10.22 6.98 -14.58
CA PRO A 186 -11.27 6.16 -13.97
C PRO A 186 -10.99 4.65 -14.04
N LYS A 187 -10.34 4.19 -15.13
CA LYS A 187 -9.90 2.80 -15.27
C LYS A 187 -8.94 2.37 -14.15
N VAL A 188 -8.02 3.24 -13.75
CA VAL A 188 -7.07 2.97 -12.66
C VAL A 188 -7.81 2.84 -11.32
N ILE A 189 -8.82 3.69 -11.06
CA ILE A 189 -9.62 3.61 -9.83
C ILE A 189 -10.37 2.27 -9.76
N ARG A 190 -10.98 1.83 -10.87
CA ARG A 190 -11.63 0.50 -10.97
C ARG A 190 -10.63 -0.64 -10.74
N GLU A 191 -9.45 -0.57 -11.35
CA GLU A 191 -8.39 -1.56 -11.11
C GLU A 191 -7.91 -1.57 -9.66
N MET A 192 -7.85 -0.41 -9.01
CA MET A 192 -7.48 -0.30 -7.60
C MET A 192 -8.54 -0.89 -6.68
N GLU A 193 -9.84 -0.71 -6.96
CA GLU A 193 -10.93 -1.33 -6.20
C GLU A 193 -10.84 -2.86 -6.23
N MET A 194 -10.66 -3.44 -7.42
CA MET A 194 -10.48 -4.89 -7.56
C MET A 194 -9.26 -5.43 -6.79
N ARG A 195 -8.31 -4.57 -6.43
CA ARG A 195 -7.05 -4.95 -5.77
C ARG A 195 -6.98 -4.49 -4.32
N LEU A 196 -7.97 -3.75 -3.84
CA LEU A 196 -8.00 -3.16 -2.51
C LEU A 196 -8.15 -4.26 -1.46
N GLU A 197 -7.21 -4.29 -0.53
CA GLU A 197 -7.19 -5.21 0.62
C GLU A 197 -7.52 -4.40 1.88
N PRO A 198 -8.80 -4.29 2.29
CA PRO A 198 -9.15 -3.59 3.52
C PRO A 198 -8.44 -4.23 4.73
N PRO A 199 -8.14 -3.47 5.80
CA PRO A 199 -7.61 -4.03 7.03
C PRO A 199 -8.49 -5.17 7.55
N ASN A 200 -7.87 -6.29 7.91
CA ASN A 200 -8.54 -7.48 8.38
C ASN A 200 -7.86 -8.02 9.66
N PRO A 201 -8.27 -7.55 10.84
CA PRO A 201 -7.75 -8.00 12.13
C PRO A 201 -7.87 -9.50 12.40
N GLU A 202 -8.87 -10.17 11.82
CA GLU A 202 -9.09 -11.60 12.00
C GLU A 202 -8.03 -12.43 11.25
N LYS A 203 -7.61 -11.93 10.08
CA LYS A 203 -6.57 -12.56 9.27
C LYS A 203 -5.16 -12.16 9.71
N ASN A 204 -4.98 -10.90 10.08
CA ASN A 204 -3.68 -10.29 10.37
C ASN A 204 -3.72 -9.64 11.77
N PHE A 205 -3.12 -10.29 12.76
CA PHE A 205 -3.15 -9.77 14.15
C PHE A 205 -2.53 -8.37 14.28
N TRP A 206 -1.56 -8.04 13.41
CA TRP A 206 -0.91 -6.73 13.39
C TRP A 206 -1.84 -5.61 12.89
N GLU A 207 -2.96 -5.96 12.26
CA GLU A 207 -4.00 -5.02 11.83
C GLU A 207 -5.06 -4.75 12.92
N LYS A 208 -4.90 -5.28 14.14
CA LYS A 208 -5.85 -5.16 15.26
C LYS A 208 -6.31 -3.74 15.56
N ASN A 209 -5.42 -2.76 15.44
CA ASN A 209 -5.71 -1.35 15.69
C ASN A 209 -6.23 -0.71 14.40
N SER A 210 -7.39 -1.18 13.92
CA SER A 210 -8.02 -0.65 12.72
C SER A 210 -9.49 -0.29 12.93
N ILE A 211 -9.94 0.79 12.28
CA ILE A 211 -11.36 1.14 12.20
C ILE A 211 -11.76 1.40 10.74
N SER A 212 -13.05 1.19 10.45
CA SER A 212 -13.64 1.50 9.15
C SER A 212 -14.63 2.67 9.29
N LEU A 213 -14.46 3.68 8.44
CA LEU A 213 -15.33 4.84 8.32
C LEU A 213 -15.94 4.89 6.92
N SER A 214 -17.22 5.25 6.82
CA SER A 214 -17.89 5.46 5.53
C SER A 214 -17.77 6.92 5.11
N SER A 215 -17.28 7.17 3.90
CA SER A 215 -17.18 8.51 3.31
C SER A 215 -18.26 8.76 2.25
N SER A 216 -19.46 8.19 2.40
CA SER A 216 -20.58 8.53 1.53
C SER A 216 -20.96 10.02 1.61
N GLY A 217 -20.68 10.69 2.74
CA GLY A 217 -20.88 12.13 2.95
C GLY A 217 -19.70 12.84 3.62
N VAL A 218 -19.96 14.02 4.19
CA VAL A 218 -19.00 14.73 5.05
C VAL A 218 -18.83 13.93 6.34
N LEU A 219 -17.58 13.67 6.73
CA LEU A 219 -17.29 12.98 7.99
C LEU A 219 -17.79 13.82 9.17
N SER A 220 -18.44 13.16 10.12
CA SER A 220 -18.98 13.83 11.31
C SER A 220 -17.87 14.11 12.32
N THR A 221 -18.14 15.01 13.28
CA THR A 221 -17.26 15.22 14.43
C THR A 221 -17.06 13.92 15.24
N CYS A 222 -18.07 13.06 15.31
CA CYS A 222 -17.97 11.74 15.94
C CYS A 222 -16.98 10.83 15.21
N ASP A 223 -16.93 10.87 13.88
CA ASP A 223 -15.96 10.08 13.11
C ASP A 223 -14.53 10.53 13.38
N ILE A 224 -14.29 11.85 13.43
CA ILE A 224 -12.99 12.40 13.79
C ILE A 224 -12.60 11.99 15.22
N GLN A 225 -13.55 12.04 16.17
CA GLN A 225 -13.32 11.62 17.55
C GLN A 225 -12.92 10.14 17.64
N ARG A 226 -13.56 9.26 16.86
CA ARG A 226 -13.19 7.84 16.79
C ARG A 226 -11.77 7.63 16.26
N VAL A 227 -11.32 8.46 15.31
CA VAL A 227 -9.92 8.43 14.86
C VAL A 227 -8.98 8.87 15.99
N MET A 228 -9.31 9.95 16.71
CA MET A 228 -8.51 10.43 17.84
C MET A 228 -8.41 9.39 18.95
N GLU A 229 -9.52 8.72 19.30
CA GLU A 229 -9.56 7.62 20.28
C GLU A 229 -8.70 6.42 19.84
N LEU A 230 -8.76 6.05 18.55
CA LEU A 230 -7.91 5.00 18.00
C LEU A 230 -6.42 5.35 18.12
N ILE A 231 -6.05 6.58 17.77
CA ILE A 231 -4.66 7.06 17.88
C ILE A 231 -4.22 7.07 19.36
N SER A 232 -5.08 7.55 20.26
CA SER A 232 -4.81 7.56 21.70
C SER A 232 -4.60 6.14 22.24
N THR A 233 -5.44 5.19 21.82
CA THR A 233 -5.31 3.77 22.17
C THR A 233 -3.99 3.20 21.68
N ALA A 234 -3.61 3.48 20.42
CA ALA A 234 -2.34 3.03 19.86
C ALA A 234 -1.12 3.66 20.55
N LEU A 235 -1.22 4.91 21.02
CA LEU A 235 -0.19 5.56 21.82
C LEU A 235 -0.03 4.91 23.21
N CYS A 236 -1.10 4.35 23.78
CA CYS A 236 -1.06 3.68 25.10
C CYS A 236 -0.63 2.20 25.01
N ASP A 237 -0.71 1.59 23.84
CA ASP A 237 -0.23 0.23 23.53
C ASP A 237 0.85 0.27 22.44
N PRO A 238 2.06 0.83 22.73
CA PRO A 238 3.15 0.85 21.78
C PRO A 238 3.53 -0.56 21.36
N LEU A 239 3.89 -0.71 20.09
CA LEU A 239 4.31 -2.01 19.61
C LEU A 239 5.69 -2.36 20.18
N SER A 240 5.94 -3.64 20.44
CA SER A 240 7.25 -4.08 20.92
C SER A 240 8.20 -4.44 19.76
N PRO A 241 9.49 -4.07 19.85
CA PRO A 241 10.54 -4.68 19.05
C PRO A 241 10.63 -6.15 19.48
N VAL A 242 10.30 -7.10 18.61
CA VAL A 242 10.38 -8.54 18.93
C VAL A 242 11.80 -9.01 18.67
N LYS A 243 12.34 -9.85 19.56
CA LYS A 243 13.49 -10.71 19.27
C LYS A 243 12.99 -11.90 18.46
N ASP A 244 13.42 -11.99 17.20
CA ASP A 244 13.23 -13.04 16.17
C ASP A 244 12.45 -14.30 16.61
N ASN A 245 11.29 -14.53 15.95
CA ASN A 245 10.74 -15.87 15.60
C ASN A 245 9.41 -15.75 14.83
N THR A 246 8.61 -14.70 15.07
CA THR A 246 7.35 -14.47 14.33
C THR A 246 7.55 -13.69 13.03
N GLU A 247 8.61 -12.88 12.94
CA GLU A 247 8.93 -12.04 11.77
C GLU A 247 9.48 -12.82 10.58
N GLN A 248 10.34 -13.84 10.75
CA GLN A 248 10.70 -14.71 9.62
C GLN A 248 9.43 -15.35 9.05
N SER A 249 8.54 -15.87 9.90
CA SER A 249 7.32 -16.52 9.43
C SER A 249 6.43 -15.60 8.59
N GLU A 250 6.10 -14.39 9.06
CA GLU A 250 5.21 -13.48 8.31
C GLU A 250 5.89 -12.75 7.15
N ALA A 251 7.13 -12.27 7.34
CA ALA A 251 7.87 -11.63 6.26
C ALA A 251 8.21 -12.62 5.16
N ASP A 252 8.56 -13.87 5.49
CA ASP A 252 8.80 -14.91 4.49
C ASP A 252 7.48 -15.37 3.85
N ARG A 253 6.35 -15.42 4.59
CA ARG A 253 5.02 -15.65 3.98
C ARG A 253 4.66 -14.55 2.96
N LEU A 254 4.82 -13.28 3.32
CA LEU A 254 4.53 -12.15 2.42
C LEU A 254 5.51 -12.05 1.25
N ARG A 255 6.81 -12.32 1.48
CA ARG A 255 7.82 -12.41 0.43
C ARG A 255 7.55 -13.59 -0.50
N CYS A 256 7.20 -14.76 0.02
CA CYS A 256 6.81 -15.93 -0.78
C CYS A 256 5.58 -15.60 -1.64
N ALA A 257 4.51 -15.07 -1.05
CA ALA A 257 3.32 -14.70 -1.82
C ALA A 257 3.63 -13.64 -2.90
N THR A 258 4.45 -12.63 -2.57
CA THR A 258 4.84 -11.59 -3.52
C THR A 258 5.74 -12.13 -4.65
N ASN A 259 6.69 -13.00 -4.32
CA ASN A 259 7.58 -13.65 -5.28
C ASN A 259 6.79 -14.56 -6.23
N VAL A 260 5.88 -15.35 -5.68
CA VAL A 260 5.02 -16.29 -6.42
C VAL A 260 4.07 -15.55 -7.35
N LEU A 261 3.41 -14.49 -6.88
CA LEU A 261 2.56 -13.64 -7.73
C LEU A 261 3.38 -12.92 -8.81
N HIS A 262 4.61 -12.52 -8.51
CA HIS A 262 5.50 -11.93 -9.50
C HIS A 262 5.94 -12.94 -10.57
N GLN A 263 6.24 -14.19 -10.18
CA GLN A 263 6.53 -15.27 -11.12
C GLN A 263 5.34 -15.56 -12.04
N ALA A 264 4.13 -15.60 -11.49
CA ALA A 264 2.91 -15.77 -12.27
C ALA A 264 2.71 -14.62 -13.28
N ASP A 265 2.89 -13.36 -12.86
CA ASP A 265 2.82 -12.20 -13.76
C ASP A 265 3.87 -12.27 -14.88
N GLN A 266 5.11 -12.64 -14.57
CA GLN A 266 6.15 -12.85 -15.57
C GLN A 266 5.76 -13.96 -16.56
N ALA A 267 5.24 -15.09 -16.08
CA ALA A 267 4.82 -16.19 -16.93
C ALA A 267 3.69 -15.74 -17.88
N CYS A 268 2.66 -15.06 -17.36
CA CYS A 268 1.59 -14.50 -18.17
C CYS A 268 2.12 -13.55 -19.26
N ARG A 269 3.07 -12.66 -18.94
CA ARG A 269 3.69 -11.75 -19.94
C ARG A 269 4.39 -12.50 -21.07
N ARG A 270 5.13 -13.57 -20.74
CA ARG A 270 5.81 -14.42 -21.75
C ARG A 270 4.78 -15.09 -22.66
N LEU A 271 3.76 -15.71 -22.07
CA LEU A 271 2.70 -16.39 -22.82
C LEU A 271 1.92 -15.43 -23.73
N ILE A 272 1.56 -14.24 -23.25
CA ILE A 272 0.91 -13.21 -24.08
C ILE A 272 1.82 -12.79 -25.22
N SER A 273 3.12 -12.58 -24.96
CA SER A 273 4.09 -12.23 -26.00
C SER A 273 4.20 -13.30 -27.08
N GLU A 274 4.16 -14.58 -26.70
CA GLU A 274 4.11 -15.70 -27.64
C GLU A 274 2.82 -15.71 -28.45
N ALA A 275 1.65 -15.52 -27.83
CA ALA A 275 0.38 -15.43 -28.55
C ALA A 275 0.35 -14.27 -29.56
N MET A 276 0.89 -13.11 -29.18
CA MET A 276 0.99 -11.95 -30.07
C MET A 276 1.94 -12.22 -31.26
N LYS A 277 3.05 -12.93 -31.04
CA LYS A 277 3.97 -13.36 -32.11
C LYS A 277 3.29 -14.35 -33.06
N THR A 278 2.55 -15.32 -32.53
CA THR A 278 1.82 -16.32 -33.33
C THR A 278 0.73 -15.65 -34.18
N ALA A 279 -0.06 -14.75 -33.60
CA ALA A 279 -1.07 -13.99 -34.34
C ALA A 279 -0.45 -13.14 -35.48
N LYS A 280 0.70 -12.52 -35.22
CA LYS A 280 1.45 -11.77 -36.24
C LYS A 280 1.94 -12.68 -37.38
N GLY A 281 2.43 -13.88 -37.05
CA GLY A 281 2.83 -14.90 -38.02
C GLY A 281 1.66 -15.39 -38.90
N SER A 282 0.46 -15.45 -38.33
CA SER A 282 -0.79 -15.83 -39.02
C SER A 282 -1.43 -14.69 -39.84
N ARG A 283 -0.74 -13.55 -40.02
CA ARG A 283 -1.21 -12.38 -40.78
C ARG A 283 -2.55 -11.80 -40.29
N VAL A 284 -2.76 -11.79 -38.98
CA VAL A 284 -3.94 -11.16 -38.36
C VAL A 284 -3.95 -9.65 -38.60
N SER A 285 -5.12 -9.08 -38.90
CA SER A 285 -5.28 -7.65 -39.19
C SER A 285 -4.94 -6.75 -37.99
N SER A 286 -4.64 -5.48 -38.25
CA SER A 286 -4.28 -4.51 -37.19
C SER A 286 -5.43 -4.17 -36.22
N SER A 287 -6.69 -4.39 -36.62
CA SER A 287 -7.86 -4.27 -35.74
C SER A 287 -7.96 -5.50 -34.83
N HIS A 288 -7.87 -6.71 -35.38
CA HIS A 288 -7.92 -7.97 -34.64
C HIS A 288 -6.73 -8.12 -33.67
N MET A 289 -5.55 -7.61 -34.03
CA MET A 289 -4.40 -7.55 -33.12
C MET A 289 -4.66 -6.67 -31.89
N ARG A 290 -5.39 -5.56 -32.05
CA ARG A 290 -5.78 -4.69 -30.92
C ARG A 290 -6.82 -5.38 -30.04
N THR A 291 -7.80 -6.05 -30.63
CA THR A 291 -8.81 -6.85 -29.91
C THR A 291 -8.14 -7.97 -29.10
N LEU A 292 -7.23 -8.74 -29.72
CA LEU A 292 -6.48 -9.79 -29.06
C LEU A 292 -5.69 -9.26 -27.86
N SER A 293 -4.97 -8.15 -28.05
CA SER A 293 -4.21 -7.51 -26.97
C SER A 293 -5.10 -7.09 -25.80
N ALA A 294 -6.29 -6.55 -26.08
CA ALA A 294 -7.23 -6.13 -25.05
C ALA A 294 -7.79 -7.33 -24.27
N GLN A 295 -8.25 -8.37 -24.97
CA GLN A 295 -8.80 -9.59 -24.36
C GLN A 295 -7.75 -10.36 -23.54
N LEU A 296 -6.51 -10.45 -24.02
CA LEU A 296 -5.41 -11.07 -23.29
C LEU A 296 -5.03 -10.29 -22.04
N SER A 297 -5.05 -8.95 -22.11
CA SER A 297 -4.76 -8.08 -20.96
C SER A 297 -5.86 -8.18 -19.89
N GLU A 298 -7.12 -8.22 -20.32
CA GLU A 298 -8.26 -8.42 -19.43
C GLU A 298 -8.22 -9.80 -18.77
N SER A 299 -8.02 -10.86 -19.56
CA SER A 299 -7.91 -12.23 -19.02
C SER A 299 -6.74 -12.37 -18.05
N LYS A 300 -5.61 -11.68 -18.28
CA LYS A 300 -4.48 -11.62 -17.34
C LYS A 300 -4.88 -10.94 -16.03
N ALA A 301 -5.60 -9.81 -16.12
CA ALA A 301 -6.03 -9.07 -14.93
C ALA A 301 -6.95 -9.92 -14.05
N THR A 302 -7.93 -10.61 -14.65
CA THR A 302 -8.83 -11.54 -13.93
C THR A 302 -8.05 -12.70 -13.33
N PHE A 303 -7.17 -13.35 -14.11
CA PHE A 303 -6.36 -14.47 -13.62
C PHE A 303 -5.49 -14.10 -12.41
N LEU A 304 -4.78 -12.97 -12.47
CA LEU A 304 -3.94 -12.52 -11.37
C LEU A 304 -4.75 -12.15 -10.13
N HIS A 305 -5.97 -11.65 -10.30
CA HIS A 305 -6.89 -11.41 -9.19
C HIS A 305 -7.34 -12.73 -8.54
N ASP A 306 -7.78 -13.71 -9.33
CA ASP A 306 -8.21 -15.03 -8.83
C ASP A 306 -7.07 -15.78 -8.15
N LEU A 307 -5.88 -15.78 -8.76
CA LEU A 307 -4.69 -16.40 -8.20
C LEU A 307 -4.29 -15.76 -6.88
N ARG A 308 -4.37 -14.42 -6.79
CA ARG A 308 -4.12 -13.69 -5.55
C ARG A 308 -5.06 -14.15 -4.45
N THR A 309 -6.36 -14.23 -4.74
CA THR A 309 -7.37 -14.71 -3.78
C THR A 309 -7.08 -16.14 -3.32
N LYS A 310 -6.73 -17.05 -4.24
CA LYS A 310 -6.35 -18.44 -3.91
C LYS A 310 -5.09 -18.54 -3.05
N VAL A 311 -4.02 -17.84 -3.44
CA VAL A 311 -2.76 -17.79 -2.68
C VAL A 311 -3.01 -17.26 -1.25
N TYR A 312 -3.90 -16.29 -1.10
CA TYR A 312 -4.25 -15.77 0.23
C TYR A 312 -5.15 -16.70 1.05
N LEU A 313 -6.07 -17.44 0.43
CA LEU A 313 -6.89 -18.44 1.10
C LEU A 313 -6.04 -19.62 1.57
N GLU A 314 -5.14 -20.10 0.72
CA GLU A 314 -4.18 -21.14 1.10
C GLU A 314 -3.19 -20.64 2.15
N ALA A 315 -2.84 -19.35 2.18
CA ALA A 315 -2.01 -18.80 3.24
C ALA A 315 -2.74 -18.69 4.61
N ALA A 316 -4.08 -18.65 4.63
CA ALA A 316 -4.87 -18.50 5.85
C ALA A 316 -5.16 -19.84 6.57
N LEU A 317 -5.09 -20.98 5.88
CA LEU A 317 -5.38 -22.30 6.43
C LEU A 317 -4.13 -22.93 7.08
N THR A 318 -3.82 -22.49 8.31
CA THR A 318 -3.00 -23.14 9.37
C THR A 318 -1.62 -23.76 9.07
N GLU A 319 -0.77 -23.71 10.11
CA GLU A 319 0.69 -23.91 10.19
C GLU A 319 1.24 -25.32 9.93
N ALA A 320 0.51 -26.20 9.22
CA ALA A 320 0.97 -27.55 8.95
C ALA A 320 1.41 -27.70 7.49
N GLU A 321 2.72 -27.93 7.34
CA GLU A 321 3.40 -28.51 6.18
C GLU A 321 3.68 -27.59 4.99
N HIS A 322 4.91 -27.74 4.47
CA HIS A 322 5.45 -27.11 3.28
C HIS A 322 4.50 -27.32 2.08
N ARG A 323 3.59 -26.37 1.84
CA ARG A 323 2.72 -26.40 0.65
C ARG A 323 3.50 -25.96 -0.58
N ASP A 324 3.37 -26.75 -1.65
CA ASP A 324 3.93 -26.52 -2.98
C ASP A 324 3.18 -25.37 -3.69
N LEU A 325 3.35 -24.14 -3.19
CA LEU A 325 2.81 -22.91 -3.79
C LEU A 325 3.30 -22.76 -5.24
N ASP A 326 4.55 -23.11 -5.51
CA ASP A 326 5.13 -23.14 -6.86
C ASP A 326 4.37 -24.10 -7.78
N GLY A 327 4.01 -25.29 -7.31
CA GLY A 327 3.21 -26.25 -8.05
C GLY A 327 1.76 -25.80 -8.26
N MET A 328 1.14 -25.15 -7.28
CA MET A 328 -0.17 -24.52 -7.48
C MET A 328 -0.10 -23.48 -8.59
N VAL A 329 0.87 -22.57 -8.53
CA VAL A 329 1.01 -21.52 -9.54
C VAL A 329 1.31 -22.08 -10.91
N LYS A 330 2.13 -23.13 -11.02
CA LYS A 330 2.34 -23.83 -12.29
C LYS A 330 1.03 -24.39 -12.87
N ARG A 331 0.18 -25.00 -12.03
CA ARG A 331 -1.13 -25.51 -12.48
C ARG A 331 -2.05 -24.38 -12.94
N GLU A 332 -2.13 -23.31 -12.17
CA GLU A 332 -2.98 -22.15 -12.48
C GLU A 332 -2.49 -21.41 -13.74
N VAL A 333 -1.18 -21.24 -13.90
CA VAL A 333 -0.59 -20.67 -15.14
C VAL A 333 -0.88 -21.56 -16.36
N ALA A 334 -0.93 -22.89 -16.21
CA ALA A 334 -1.34 -23.77 -17.30
C ALA A 334 -2.83 -23.59 -17.69
N VAL A 335 -3.70 -23.31 -16.71
CA VAL A 335 -5.10 -22.94 -16.99
C VAL A 335 -5.17 -21.63 -17.78
N PHE A 336 -4.38 -20.63 -17.37
CA PHE A 336 -4.26 -19.37 -18.12
C PHE A 336 -3.74 -19.59 -19.55
N ASP A 337 -2.72 -20.44 -19.74
CA ASP A 337 -2.20 -20.77 -21.06
C ASP A 337 -3.27 -21.40 -21.97
N HIS A 338 -4.08 -22.32 -21.42
CA HIS A 338 -5.20 -22.91 -22.17
C HIS A 338 -6.21 -21.85 -22.60
N LYS A 339 -6.62 -20.97 -21.68
CA LYS A 339 -7.57 -19.88 -21.97
C LYS A 339 -7.02 -18.89 -22.99
N LYS A 340 -5.72 -18.54 -22.90
CA LYS A 340 -5.01 -17.74 -23.90
C LYS A 340 -5.07 -18.39 -25.29
N ASN A 341 -4.86 -19.71 -25.37
CA ASN A 341 -4.90 -20.43 -26.65
C ASN A 341 -6.31 -20.42 -27.26
N GLN A 342 -7.37 -20.49 -26.45
CA GLN A 342 -8.75 -20.33 -26.93
C GLN A 342 -8.98 -18.94 -27.53
N ILE A 343 -8.64 -17.88 -26.80
CA ILE A 343 -8.76 -16.48 -27.26
C ILE A 343 -7.97 -16.28 -28.57
N LEU A 344 -6.76 -16.83 -28.65
CA LEU A 344 -5.94 -16.75 -29.86
C LEU A 344 -6.59 -17.44 -31.06
N LEU A 345 -7.18 -18.64 -30.87
CA LEU A 345 -7.85 -19.38 -31.93
C LEU A 345 -9.12 -18.67 -32.42
N GLU A 346 -9.90 -18.11 -31.50
CA GLU A 346 -11.09 -17.32 -31.82
C GLU A 346 -10.74 -16.13 -32.73
N VAL A 347 -9.75 -15.32 -32.34
CA VAL A 347 -9.34 -14.14 -33.13
C VAL A 347 -8.71 -14.53 -34.47
N ILE A 348 -7.98 -15.65 -34.54
CA ILE A 348 -7.44 -16.15 -35.82
C ILE A 348 -8.56 -16.63 -36.75
N ASN A 349 -9.59 -17.29 -36.21
CA ASN A 349 -10.72 -17.77 -36.99
C ASN A 349 -11.63 -16.64 -37.45
N ASP A 350 -11.85 -15.61 -36.63
CA ASP A 350 -12.61 -14.40 -37.00
C ASP A 350 -11.88 -13.54 -38.05
N ASN A 351 -10.58 -13.76 -38.23
CA ASN A 351 -9.77 -13.08 -39.24
C ASN A 351 -9.72 -13.81 -40.60
N LYS A 352 -10.29 -15.02 -40.71
CA LYS A 352 -10.50 -15.73 -41.99
C LYS A 352 -11.85 -15.37 -42.58
#